data_AF-A0A5B7D822-F1
#
_entry.id   AF-A0A5B7D822-F1
#
_cell.length_a   1.000
_cell.length_b   1.000
_cell.length_c   1.000
_cell.angle_alpha   90.00
_cell.angle_beta   90.00
_cell.angle_gamma   90.00
#
_symmetry.space_group_name_H-M   'P 1'
#
loop_
_entity.id
_entity.type
_entity.pdbx_description
1 polymer ?
#
loop_
_entity_poly.entity_id
_entity_poly.type
_entity_poly.pdbx_seq_one_letter_code
_entity_poly.pdbx_strand_id
1 'polypeptide(L)'
;MHHTFPETELSICCIRACDRLRCLKCDMTVVTMDGFCWSSTIDYFFLRNNYPDLARLCARLEPQRVARAYACQCQHLSLTEPSSLAHLDGLKWVCGGHSPNSMADNHLKT
;
A
#
# COMPACT_ATOMS: atom_id res chain seq x y z
N MET A 1 -0.89 33.51 -32.47
CA MET A 1 0.23 33.19 -31.56
C MET A 1 -0.38 32.69 -30.26
N HIS A 2 0.10 31.55 -29.74
CA HIS A 2 -0.32 30.88 -28.47
C HIS A 2 -1.79 30.36 -28.46
N HIS A 3 -2.09 29.05 -28.31
CA HIS A 3 -1.85 28.12 -27.18
C HIS A 3 -2.57 28.58 -25.90
N THR A 4 -3.28 27.79 -25.07
CA THR A 4 -3.62 26.34 -24.96
C THR A 4 -4.74 26.21 -23.86
N PHE A 5 -5.44 25.11 -23.54
CA PHE A 5 -5.43 23.65 -23.83
C PHE A 5 -6.91 23.13 -23.90
N PRO A 6 -7.21 21.87 -24.32
CA PRO A 6 -8.52 21.26 -24.12
C PRO A 6 -8.73 20.71 -22.70
N GLU A 7 -9.99 20.66 -22.26
CA GLU A 7 -10.43 20.25 -20.92
C GLU A 7 -10.30 18.73 -20.69
N THR A 8 -9.12 18.28 -20.30
CA THR A 8 -9.00 17.04 -19.52
C THR A 8 -8.87 17.38 -18.04
N GLU A 9 -9.99 17.77 -17.42
CA GLU A 9 -10.17 17.60 -15.98
C GLU A 9 -10.21 16.11 -15.67
N LEU A 10 -9.02 15.51 -15.64
CA LEU A 10 -8.76 14.33 -14.85
C LEU A 10 -9.13 14.69 -13.42
N SER A 11 -10.32 14.29 -12.99
CA SER A 11 -10.66 14.21 -11.58
C SER A 11 -9.57 13.39 -10.91
N ILE A 12 -8.65 14.07 -10.22
CA ILE A 12 -7.67 13.47 -9.33
C ILE A 12 -8.45 13.02 -8.10
N CYS A 13 -9.27 11.99 -8.29
CA CYS A 13 -9.74 11.15 -7.22
C CYS A 13 -8.48 10.54 -6.60
N CYS A 14 -8.09 11.07 -5.44
CA CYS A 14 -6.83 10.74 -4.79
C CYS A 14 -6.62 9.23 -4.78
N ILE A 15 -5.58 8.75 -5.47
CA ILE A 15 -5.31 7.31 -5.59
C ILE A 15 -5.01 6.77 -4.19
N ARG A 16 -6.02 6.14 -3.59
CA ARG A 16 -5.90 5.49 -2.29
C ARG A 16 -5.34 4.09 -2.48
N ALA A 17 -4.19 3.82 -1.86
CA ALA A 17 -3.68 2.46 -1.76
C ALA A 17 -4.65 1.57 -0.96
N CYS A 18 -4.68 0.28 -1.29
CA CYS A 18 -5.52 -0.70 -0.62
C CYS A 18 -5.09 -0.88 0.85
N ASP A 19 -6.04 -0.72 1.77
CA ASP A 19 -5.89 -0.93 3.23
C ASP A 19 -6.34 -2.34 3.69
N ARG A 20 -6.79 -3.20 2.76
CA ARG A 20 -7.31 -4.56 3.01
C ARG A 20 -6.51 -5.63 2.28
N LEU A 21 -5.19 -5.46 2.17
CA LEU A 21 -4.31 -6.43 1.54
C LEU A 21 -4.16 -7.69 2.41
N ARG A 22 -4.17 -8.87 1.76
CA ARG A 22 -3.95 -10.19 2.38
C ARG A 22 -2.91 -10.97 1.56
N CYS A 23 -2.01 -11.67 2.24
CA CYS A 23 -0.99 -12.50 1.62
C CYS A 23 -1.45 -13.96 1.47
N LEU A 24 -1.56 -14.46 0.25
CA LEU A 24 -1.96 -15.84 -0.05
C LEU A 24 -0.92 -16.90 0.38
N LYS A 25 0.32 -16.51 0.72
CA LYS A 25 1.38 -17.45 1.15
C LYS A 25 1.35 -17.77 2.64
N CYS A 26 1.02 -16.80 3.50
CA CYS A 26 0.90 -16.99 4.95
C CYS A 26 -0.53 -16.80 5.48
N ASP A 27 -1.48 -16.49 4.60
CA ASP A 27 -2.88 -16.16 4.86
C ASP A 27 -3.11 -14.98 5.83
N MET A 28 -2.07 -14.21 6.13
CA MET A 28 -2.14 -13.03 7.01
C MET A 28 -2.53 -11.77 6.24
N THR A 29 -3.13 -10.80 6.93
CA THR A 29 -3.23 -9.42 6.47
C THR A 29 -1.84 -8.81 6.21
N VAL A 30 -1.81 -7.71 5.47
CA VAL A 30 -0.61 -6.89 5.28
C VAL A 30 -0.76 -5.63 6.14
N VAL A 31 0.17 -5.41 7.07
CA VAL A 31 0.25 -4.15 7.83
C VAL A 31 0.97 -3.08 7.02
N THR A 32 0.62 -1.81 7.25
CA THR A 32 1.25 -0.65 6.60
C THR A 32 1.80 0.34 7.62
N MET A 33 2.94 0.94 7.32
CA MET A 33 3.59 1.98 8.13
C MET A 33 3.96 3.16 7.24
N ASP A 34 3.38 4.33 7.55
CA ASP A 34 3.45 5.54 6.71
C ASP A 34 4.64 6.42 7.07
N GLY A 35 5.35 6.92 6.06
CA GLY A 35 6.56 7.72 6.26
C GLY A 35 7.78 6.88 6.65
N PHE A 36 7.78 5.59 6.35
CA PHE A 36 8.86 4.64 6.64
C PHE A 36 9.15 3.72 5.46
N CYS A 37 10.37 3.20 5.42
CA CYS A 37 10.79 2.07 4.61
C CYS A 37 11.43 0.99 5.50
N TRP A 38 11.53 -0.23 5.00
CA TRP A 38 12.32 -1.28 5.65
C TRP A 38 13.82 -1.06 5.46
N SER A 39 14.58 -1.17 6.56
CA SER A 39 16.04 -1.22 6.50
C SER A 39 16.52 -2.40 5.63
N SER A 40 17.70 -2.29 5.04
CA SER A 40 18.36 -3.38 4.30
C SER A 40 18.71 -4.61 5.16
N THR A 41 18.57 -4.50 6.49
CA THR A 41 18.91 -5.53 7.47
C THR A 41 17.73 -6.42 7.89
N ILE A 42 16.53 -6.19 7.33
CA ILE A 42 15.38 -7.05 7.62
C ILE A 42 15.53 -8.42 6.95
N ASP A 43 15.07 -9.46 7.64
CA ASP A 43 15.03 -10.82 7.12
C ASP A 43 13.67 -11.50 7.38
N TYR A 44 13.51 -12.69 6.80
CA TYR A 44 12.32 -13.52 6.93
C TYR A 44 12.03 -13.97 8.37
N PHE A 45 13.05 -14.28 9.18
CA PHE A 45 12.87 -14.70 10.57
C PHE A 45 12.39 -13.56 11.45
N PHE A 46 12.89 -12.34 11.23
CA PHE A 46 12.42 -11.15 11.92
C PHE A 46 10.92 -10.94 11.70
N LEU A 47 10.46 -10.98 10.44
CA LEU A 47 9.02 -10.89 10.14
C LEU A 47 8.22 -12.03 10.77
N ARG A 48 8.72 -13.26 10.63
CA ARG A 48 8.04 -14.45 11.16
C ARG A 48 7.80 -14.40 12.66
N ASN A 49 8.77 -13.86 13.41
CA ASN A 49 8.77 -13.85 14.87
C ASN A 49 8.10 -12.59 15.48
N ASN A 50 7.95 -11.51 14.70
CA ASN A 50 7.47 -10.22 15.21
C ASN A 50 6.15 -9.74 14.58
N TYR A 51 5.75 -10.22 13.41
CA TYR A 51 4.43 -9.93 12.85
C TYR A 51 3.31 -10.53 13.75
N PRO A 52 2.23 -9.80 14.08
CA PRO A 52 1.82 -8.47 13.60
C PRO A 52 2.17 -7.29 14.55
N ASP A 53 3.07 -7.48 15.53
CA ASP A 53 3.41 -6.47 16.53
C ASP A 53 4.16 -5.29 15.91
N LEU A 54 3.42 -4.21 15.62
CA LEU A 54 3.95 -2.99 15.02
C LEU A 54 5.09 -2.37 15.85
N ALA A 55 5.02 -2.44 17.20
CA ALA A 55 6.05 -1.85 18.05
C ALA A 55 7.39 -2.58 17.89
N ARG A 56 7.36 -3.92 17.71
CA ARG A 56 8.55 -4.70 17.36
C ARG A 56 8.99 -4.45 15.92
N LEU A 57 8.06 -4.42 14.97
CA LEU A 57 8.38 -4.20 13.55
C LEU A 57 9.08 -2.86 13.30
N CYS A 58 8.71 -1.81 14.05
CA CYS A 58 9.39 -0.51 14.02
C CYS A 58 10.90 -0.57 14.29
N ALA A 59 11.42 -1.62 14.95
CA ALA A 59 12.86 -1.79 15.18
C ALA A 59 13.68 -2.07 13.90
N ARG A 60 13.03 -2.29 12.75
CA ARG A 60 13.67 -2.47 11.43
C ARG A 60 13.17 -1.49 10.37
N LEU A 61 12.47 -0.43 10.78
CA LEU A 61 12.04 0.67 9.91
C LEU A 61 13.03 1.84 9.93
N GLU A 62 13.18 2.49 8.79
CA GLU A 62 13.95 3.72 8.61
C GLU A 62 12.99 4.86 8.20
N PRO A 63 13.07 6.07 8.79
CA PRO A 63 12.18 7.18 8.44
C PRO A 63 12.39 7.68 7.01
N GLN A 64 11.34 7.62 6.19
CA GLN A 64 11.35 8.12 4.81
C GLN A 64 9.96 8.68 4.47
N ARG A 65 9.79 10.01 4.59
CA ARG A 65 8.47 10.71 4.55
C ARG A 65 7.57 10.38 3.35
N VAL A 66 8.17 10.10 2.19
CA VAL A 66 7.45 9.78 0.94
C VAL A 66 7.20 8.28 0.74
N ALA A 67 7.72 7.44 1.62
CA ALA A 67 7.59 5.99 1.52
C ALA A 67 6.46 5.45 2.41
N ARG A 68 5.95 4.28 2.02
CA ARG A 68 5.13 3.41 2.85
C ARG A 68 5.76 2.02 2.88
N ALA A 69 5.98 1.52 4.10
CA ALA A 69 6.41 0.17 4.35
C ALA A 69 5.19 -0.75 4.49
N TYR A 70 5.26 -1.92 3.88
CA TYR A 70 4.23 -2.96 3.91
C TYR A 70 4.86 -4.28 4.38
N ALA A 71 4.16 -5.07 5.20
CA ALA A 71 4.57 -6.45 5.47
C ALA A 71 3.43 -7.38 5.87
N CYS A 72 3.63 -8.66 5.58
CA CYS A 72 2.95 -9.77 6.24
C CYS A 72 3.99 -10.62 7.00
N GLN A 73 3.59 -11.75 7.58
CA GLN A 73 4.51 -12.63 8.31
C GLN A 73 5.69 -13.18 7.44
N CYS A 74 5.55 -13.23 6.11
CA CYS A 74 6.54 -13.89 5.24
C CYS A 74 7.16 -13.01 4.14
N GLN A 75 6.70 -11.78 3.94
CA GLN A 75 7.18 -10.86 2.91
C GLN A 75 7.08 -9.41 3.40
N HIS A 76 7.98 -8.55 2.91
CA HIS A 76 7.98 -7.11 3.15
C HIS A 76 8.21 -6.37 1.83
N LEU A 77 7.81 -5.10 1.79
CA LEU A 77 8.01 -4.20 0.66
C LEU A 77 8.05 -2.75 1.12
N SER A 78 8.83 -1.91 0.46
CA SER A 78 8.83 -0.45 0.62
C SER A 78 8.46 0.17 -0.72
N LEU A 79 7.51 1.10 -0.77
CA LEU A 79 7.15 1.84 -2.00
C LEU A 79 7.12 3.34 -1.74
N THR A 80 7.56 4.13 -2.71
CA THR A 80 7.53 5.62 -2.68
C THR A 80 6.46 6.23 -3.59
N GLU A 81 5.77 5.40 -4.37
CA GLU A 81 4.75 5.82 -5.33
C GLU A 81 3.59 4.80 -5.36
N PRO A 82 2.39 5.17 -5.87
CA PRO A 82 1.30 4.22 -6.06
C PRO A 82 1.65 3.16 -7.11
N SER A 83 1.78 1.90 -6.68
CA SER A 83 2.12 0.77 -7.58
C SER A 83 0.98 -0.25 -7.66
N SER A 84 0.80 -0.84 -8.85
CA SER A 84 -0.08 -1.99 -9.05
C SER A 84 0.56 -3.27 -8.53
N LEU A 85 -0.20 -4.10 -7.80
CA LEU A 85 0.25 -5.44 -7.39
C LEU A 85 0.66 -6.33 -8.57
N ALA A 86 0.10 -6.08 -9.76
CA ALA A 86 0.43 -6.83 -10.97
C ALA A 86 1.86 -6.59 -11.48
N HIS A 87 2.55 -5.53 -11.01
CA HIS A 87 3.93 -5.20 -11.38
C HIS A 87 4.94 -5.55 -10.28
N LEU A 88 4.51 -6.25 -9.21
CA LEU A 88 5.34 -6.59 -8.06
C LEU A 88 5.65 -8.09 -8.06
N ASP A 89 6.75 -8.45 -8.71
CA ASP A 89 7.17 -9.83 -8.89
C ASP A 89 7.37 -10.59 -7.57
N GLY A 90 6.99 -11.86 -7.58
CA GLY A 90 7.09 -12.74 -6.40
C GLY A 90 6.12 -12.41 -5.25
N LEU A 91 5.40 -11.29 -5.31
CA LEU A 91 4.42 -10.90 -4.30
C LEU A 91 3.13 -11.72 -4.49
N LYS A 92 2.64 -12.35 -3.42
CA LYS A 92 1.37 -13.11 -3.43
C LYS A 92 0.31 -12.39 -2.60
N TRP A 93 0.19 -11.08 -2.76
CA TRP A 93 -0.78 -10.25 -2.04
C TRP A 93 -1.99 -9.94 -2.94
N VAL A 94 -3.17 -9.89 -2.34
CA VAL A 94 -4.44 -9.55 -3.01
C VAL A 94 -5.25 -8.61 -2.13
N CYS A 95 -6.17 -7.85 -2.74
CA CYS A 95 -7.18 -7.10 -1.99
C CYS A 95 -8.25 -8.08 -1.46
N GLY A 96 -8.55 -8.01 -0.16
CA GLY A 96 -9.63 -8.76 0.50
C GLY A 96 -11.04 -8.20 0.27
N GLY A 97 -11.18 -7.20 -0.60
CA GLY A 97 -12.45 -6.56 -0.97
C GLY A 97 -12.76 -5.28 -0.20
N HIS A 98 -13.10 -4.22 -0.94
CA HIS A 98 -13.72 -3.02 -0.40
C HIS A 98 -15.19 -3.01 -0.83
N SER A 99 -16.09 -2.62 0.07
CA SER A 99 -17.48 -2.35 -0.30
C SER A 99 -17.53 -1.14 -1.25
N PRO A 100 -18.25 -1.22 -2.38
CA PRO A 100 -18.39 -0.11 -3.32
C PRO A 100 -19.37 0.96 -2.81
N ASN A 101 -19.13 1.48 -1.59
CA ASN A 101 -19.47 2.84 -1.17
C ASN A 101 -18.76 3.17 0.15
N SER A 102 -17.88 4.16 0.13
CA SER A 102 -17.41 4.90 1.32
C SER A 102 -17.01 6.33 0.93
N MET A 103 -17.73 6.87 -0.07
CA MET A 103 -17.71 8.23 -0.66
C MET A 103 -18.02 8.14 -2.17
N ALA A 104 -19.28 7.87 -2.52
CA ALA A 104 -19.80 8.06 -3.88
C ALA A 104 -21.33 8.27 -3.91
N ASP A 105 -21.90 8.97 -2.92
CA ASP A 105 -23.29 9.47 -2.98
C ASP A 105 -23.29 10.98 -3.21
N ASN A 106 -23.43 11.39 -4.46
CA ASN A 106 -24.31 12.49 -4.90
C ASN A 106 -24.17 12.77 -6.41
N HIS A 107 -25.27 13.26 -7.01
CA HIS A 107 -25.41 13.69 -8.42
C HIS A 107 -25.34 12.55 -9.47
N LEU A 108 -26.26 12.45 -10.44
CA LEU A 108 -27.49 13.19 -10.70
C LEU A 108 -28.47 12.27 -11.46
N LYS A 109 -29.75 12.27 -11.08
CA LYS A 109 -30.83 11.83 -11.97
C LYS A 109 -31.44 13.05 -12.64
N THR A 110 -31.44 13.07 -13.95
CA THR A 110 -32.36 13.86 -14.79
C THR A 110 -32.77 12.99 -15.97
#